data_AF-A0A2V7NAH3-F1
#
_entry.id   AF-A0A2V7NAH3-F1
#
_cell.length_a   1.000
_cell.length_b   1.000
_cell.length_c   1.000
_cell.angle_alpha   90.00
_cell.angle_beta   90.00
_cell.angle_gamma   90.00
#
_symmetry.space_group_name_H-M   'P 1'
#
loop_
_entity.id
_entity.type
_entity.pdbx_description
1 polymer ?
#
loop_
_entity_poly.entity_id
_entity_poly.type
_entity_poly.pdbx_seq_one_letter_code
_entity_poly.pdbx_strand_id
1 'polypeptide(L)'
;MSPEEQARRLFDRVVGLAERGAQDSVRFFLPMALGAYAQLPALDLDARYDIGVLRLAGGDGAGALAQADTILHTVRTHLYGFMLRARAYELARDAPRARRAYAGFLRYETAERARRRPEYAEHQNTIDAFHAEALRVTGGKSS
;
A
#
# COMPACT_ATOMS: atom_id res chain seq x y z
N MET A 1 -21.53 -4.92 -13.30
CA MET A 1 -20.32 -4.40 -12.65
C MET A 1 -20.70 -4.11 -11.22
N SER A 2 -20.10 -4.82 -10.26
CA SER A 2 -20.33 -4.56 -8.83
C SER A 2 -19.63 -3.25 -8.38
N PRO A 3 -20.01 -2.68 -7.23
CA PRO A 3 -19.28 -1.56 -6.64
C PRO A 3 -17.79 -1.83 -6.45
N GLU A 4 -17.42 -3.04 -6.05
CA GLU A 4 -16.04 -3.49 -5.88
C GLU A 4 -15.30 -3.55 -7.22
N GLU A 5 -15.92 -4.11 -8.27
CA GLU A 5 -15.34 -4.15 -9.61
C GLU A 5 -15.13 -2.73 -10.18
N GLN A 6 -16.05 -1.81 -9.88
CA GLN A 6 -15.92 -0.41 -10.28
C GLN A 6 -14.76 0.27 -9.55
N ALA A 7 -14.65 0.09 -8.24
CA ALA A 7 -13.56 0.64 -7.43
C ALA A 7 -12.20 0.11 -7.92
N ARG A 8 -12.09 -1.20 -8.17
CA ARG A 8 -10.86 -1.82 -8.66
C ARG A 8 -10.45 -1.33 -10.04
N ARG A 9 -11.40 -1.16 -10.96
CA ARG A 9 -11.10 -0.58 -12.30
C ARG A 9 -10.55 0.85 -12.20
N LEU A 10 -11.09 1.66 -11.30
CA LEU A 10 -10.59 3.01 -11.06
C LEU A 10 -9.23 3.00 -10.37
N PHE A 11 -9.00 2.06 -9.46
CA PHE A 11 -7.70 1.80 -8.86
C PHE A 11 -6.63 1.49 -9.91
N ASP A 12 -6.85 0.46 -10.74
CA ASP A 12 -5.92 0.04 -11.79
C ASP A 12 -5.62 1.21 -12.74
N ARG A 13 -6.63 2.02 -13.05
CA ARG A 13 -6.48 3.21 -13.88
C ARG A 13 -5.54 4.24 -13.25
N VAL A 14 -5.74 4.59 -11.98
CA VAL A 14 -4.92 5.60 -11.28
C VAL A 14 -3.49 5.09 -11.10
N VAL A 15 -3.31 3.85 -10.64
CA VAL A 15 -1.98 3.27 -10.42
C VAL A 15 -1.20 3.21 -11.74
N GLY A 16 -1.80 2.68 -12.81
CA GLY A 16 -1.13 2.63 -14.10
C GLY A 16 -0.81 4.01 -14.68
N LEU A 17 -1.60 5.05 -14.40
CA LEU A 17 -1.27 6.43 -14.78
C LEU A 17 -0.10 6.99 -13.97
N ALA A 18 -0.07 6.72 -12.67
CA ALA A 18 1.02 7.14 -11.78
C ALA A 18 2.35 6.51 -12.19
N GLU A 19 2.37 5.22 -12.52
CA GLU A 19 3.55 4.50 -13.02
C GLU A 19 4.11 5.10 -14.32
N ARG A 20 3.25 5.65 -15.19
CA ARG A 20 3.65 6.34 -16.42
C ARG A 20 4.00 7.82 -16.21
N GLY A 21 3.96 8.32 -14.97
CA GLY A 21 4.22 9.73 -14.67
C GLY A 21 3.12 10.69 -15.13
N ALA A 22 1.93 10.21 -15.48
CA ALA A 22 0.83 11.02 -16.03
C ALA A 22 0.03 11.73 -14.90
N GLN A 23 0.69 12.63 -14.17
CA GLN A 23 0.17 13.23 -12.93
C GLN A 23 -1.11 14.05 -13.12
N ASP A 24 -1.27 14.76 -14.24
CA ASP A 24 -2.52 15.48 -14.53
C ASP A 24 -3.72 14.52 -14.62
N SER A 25 -3.51 13.34 -15.21
CA SER A 25 -4.53 12.30 -15.27
C SER A 25 -4.78 11.65 -13.91
N VAL A 26 -3.73 11.44 -13.10
CA VAL A 26 -3.89 10.97 -11.72
C VAL A 26 -4.78 11.92 -10.93
N ARG A 27 -4.51 13.23 -10.99
CA ARG A 27 -5.32 14.27 -10.30
C ARG A 27 -6.78 14.26 -10.73
N PHE A 28 -7.04 13.96 -12.00
CA PHE A 28 -8.39 13.85 -12.53
C PHE A 28 -9.13 12.60 -12.00
N PHE A 29 -8.50 11.42 -12.06
CA PHE A 29 -9.16 10.15 -11.73
C PHE A 29 -9.17 9.81 -10.23
N LEU A 30 -8.22 10.35 -9.45
CA LEU A 30 -8.05 10.00 -8.04
C LEU A 30 -9.31 10.24 -7.18
N PRO A 31 -10.01 11.40 -7.26
CA PRO A 31 -11.23 11.61 -6.47
C PRO A 31 -12.33 10.61 -6.81
N MET A 32 -12.44 10.18 -8.07
CA MET A 32 -13.41 9.16 -8.48
C MET A 32 -13.07 7.79 -7.88
N ALA A 33 -11.79 7.40 -7.91
CA ALA A 33 -11.34 6.14 -7.30
C ALA A 33 -11.61 6.13 -5.79
N LEU A 34 -11.19 7.17 -5.06
CA LEU A 34 -11.44 7.30 -3.62
C LEU A 34 -12.95 7.33 -3.30
N GLY A 35 -13.74 8.02 -4.13
CA GLY A 35 -15.20 8.04 -4.02
C GLY A 35 -15.81 6.65 -4.17
N ALA A 36 -15.34 5.84 -5.12
CA ALA A 36 -15.83 4.47 -5.32
C ALA A 36 -15.56 3.58 -4.10
N TYR A 37 -14.35 3.62 -3.52
CA TYR A 37 -14.06 2.91 -2.27
C TYR A 37 -14.92 3.41 -1.10
N ALA A 38 -15.22 4.70 -1.02
CA ALA A 38 -16.06 5.27 0.05
C ALA A 38 -17.53 4.81 -0.02
N GLN A 39 -17.99 4.27 -1.16
CA GLN A 39 -19.33 3.70 -1.31
C GLN A 39 -19.40 2.20 -0.96
N LEU A 40 -18.27 1.55 -0.70
CA LEU A 40 -18.27 0.13 -0.32
C LEU A 40 -18.92 -0.05 1.06
N PRO A 41 -19.73 -1.10 1.26
CA PRO A 41 -20.43 -1.33 2.53
C PRO A 41 -19.47 -1.64 3.69
N ALA A 42 -18.29 -2.16 3.38
CA ALA A 42 -17.21 -2.39 4.32
C ALA A 42 -15.85 -2.25 3.61
N LEU A 43 -14.84 -1.87 4.39
CA LEU A 43 -13.45 -1.82 3.93
C LEU A 43 -12.64 -2.88 4.68
N ASP A 44 -12.31 -3.96 3.98
CA ASP A 44 -11.33 -4.94 4.46
C ASP A 44 -9.90 -4.39 4.36
N LEU A 45 -8.91 -5.24 4.69
CA LEU A 45 -7.51 -4.82 4.72
C LEU A 45 -6.95 -4.56 3.31
N ASP A 46 -7.46 -5.23 2.29
CA ASP A 46 -7.06 -5.05 0.90
C ASP A 46 -7.59 -3.71 0.37
N ALA A 47 -8.88 -3.43 0.56
CA ALA A 47 -9.48 -2.15 0.19
C ALA A 47 -8.80 -0.96 0.90
N ARG A 48 -8.38 -1.13 2.16
CA ARG A 48 -7.59 -0.10 2.88
C ARG A 48 -6.20 0.09 2.28
N TYR A 49 -5.56 -0.99 1.85
CA TYR A 49 -4.28 -0.92 1.16
C TYR A 49 -4.41 -0.18 -0.17
N ASP A 50 -5.43 -0.50 -0.97
CA ASP A 50 -5.73 0.17 -2.23
C ASP A 50 -5.96 1.68 -2.05
N ILE A 51 -6.75 2.08 -1.05
CA ILE A 51 -6.92 3.50 -0.70
C ILE A 51 -5.58 4.15 -0.32
N GLY A 52 -4.73 3.45 0.42
CA GLY A 52 -3.40 3.94 0.78
C GLY A 52 -2.51 4.18 -0.45
N VAL A 53 -2.51 3.24 -1.41
CA VAL A 53 -1.77 3.35 -2.67
C VAL A 53 -2.31 4.50 -3.54
N LEU A 54 -3.63 4.66 -3.62
CA LEU A 54 -4.25 5.80 -4.30
C LEU A 54 -3.81 7.14 -3.71
N ARG A 55 -3.77 7.24 -2.38
CA ARG A 55 -3.30 8.45 -1.70
C ARG A 55 -1.83 8.72 -1.98
N LEU A 56 -0.98 7.69 -1.97
CA LEU A 56 0.43 7.83 -2.38
C LEU A 56 0.56 8.32 -3.83
N ALA A 57 -0.24 7.80 -4.76
CA ALA A 57 -0.23 8.24 -6.15
C ALA A 57 -0.58 9.73 -6.30
N GLY A 58 -1.45 10.25 -5.44
CA GLY A 58 -1.79 11.67 -5.36
C GLY A 58 -0.83 12.55 -4.54
N GLY A 59 0.23 11.98 -3.97
CA GLY A 59 1.15 12.70 -3.08
C GLY A 59 0.62 12.92 -1.65
N ASP A 60 -0.43 12.22 -1.24
CA ASP A 60 -0.98 12.26 0.11
C ASP A 60 -0.37 11.17 1.00
N GLY A 61 0.86 11.42 1.47
CA GLY A 61 1.55 10.52 2.41
C GLY A 61 0.85 10.41 3.76
N ALA A 62 0.23 11.49 4.25
CA ALA A 62 -0.45 11.49 5.55
C ALA A 62 -1.68 10.58 5.55
N GLY A 63 -2.50 10.65 4.50
CA GLY A 63 -3.65 9.76 4.37
C GLY A 63 -3.25 8.30 4.10
N ALA A 64 -2.13 8.05 3.42
CA ALA A 64 -1.57 6.71 3.29
C ALA A 64 -1.12 6.14 4.66
N LEU A 65 -0.49 6.95 5.51
CA LEU A 65 -0.16 6.57 6.89
C LEU A 65 -1.41 6.25 7.71
N ALA A 66 -2.50 7.01 7.56
CA ALA A 66 -3.75 6.73 8.27
C ALA A 66 -4.32 5.35 7.92
N GLN A 67 -4.24 4.93 6.65
CA GLN A 67 -4.64 3.57 6.25
C GLN A 67 -3.68 2.52 6.83
N ALA A 68 -2.37 2.77 6.77
CA ALA A 68 -1.37 1.89 7.34
C ALA A 68 -1.56 1.66 8.85
N ASP A 69 -1.86 2.73 9.60
CA ASP A 69 -2.12 2.68 11.02
C ASP A 69 -3.39 1.89 11.35
N THR A 70 -4.43 2.04 10.52
CA THR A 70 -5.66 1.25 10.69
C THR A 70 -5.40 -0.24 10.41
N ILE A 71 -4.66 -0.56 9.34
CA ILE A 71 -4.28 -1.95 9.02
C ILE A 71 -3.50 -2.56 10.18
N LEU A 72 -2.52 -1.84 10.72
CA LEU A 72 -1.66 -2.33 11.82
C LEU A 72 -2.36 -2.31 13.19
N HIS A 73 -3.42 -1.53 13.35
CA HIS A 73 -4.29 -1.65 14.52
C HIS A 73 -5.08 -2.96 14.49
N THR A 74 -5.62 -3.32 13.32
CA THR A 74 -6.39 -4.56 13.12
C THR A 74 -5.49 -5.80 13.15
N VAL A 75 -4.35 -5.77 12.44
CA VAL A 75 -3.36 -6.84 12.39
C VAL A 75 -1.97 -6.23 12.49
N ARG A 76 -1.39 -6.25 13.70
CA ARG A 76 -0.10 -5.59 14.04
C ARG A 76 1.09 -6.03 13.19
N THR A 77 1.01 -7.18 12.55
CA THR A 77 2.08 -7.76 11.73
C THR A 77 1.82 -7.67 10.23
N HIS A 78 0.69 -7.10 9.80
CA HIS A 78 0.28 -7.12 8.39
C HIS A 78 1.25 -6.40 7.46
N LEU A 79 1.60 -7.04 6.34
CA LEU A 79 2.65 -6.55 5.44
C LEU A 79 2.29 -5.22 4.77
N TYR A 80 1.04 -5.08 4.32
CA TYR A 80 0.54 -3.85 3.70
C TYR A 80 0.71 -2.60 4.56
N GLY A 81 0.58 -2.74 5.89
CA GLY A 81 0.79 -1.61 6.80
C GLY A 81 2.24 -1.12 6.78
N PHE A 82 3.21 -2.03 6.74
CA PHE A 82 4.63 -1.65 6.63
C PHE A 82 4.97 -1.08 5.25
N MET A 83 4.38 -1.64 4.19
CA MET A 83 4.56 -1.16 2.81
C MET A 83 4.09 0.29 2.67
N LEU A 84 2.87 0.60 3.10
CA LEU A 84 2.34 1.96 3.07
C LEU A 84 3.16 2.94 3.92
N ARG A 85 3.56 2.53 5.13
CA ARG A 85 4.44 3.36 5.98
C ARG A 85 5.75 3.70 5.28
N ALA A 86 6.41 2.71 4.69
CA ALA A 86 7.68 2.93 3.98
C ALA A 86 7.52 3.97 2.87
N ARG A 87 6.53 3.77 1.97
CA ARG A 87 6.28 4.69 0.85
C ARG A 87 5.87 6.09 1.30
N ALA A 88 5.06 6.20 2.34
CA ALA A 88 4.67 7.50 2.87
C ALA A 88 5.85 8.27 3.49
N TYR A 89 6.74 7.56 4.20
CA TYR A 89 7.96 8.18 4.73
C TYR A 89 8.99 8.51 3.65
N GLU A 90 9.07 7.73 2.57
CA GLU A 90 9.86 8.08 1.39
C GLU A 90 9.36 9.37 0.74
N LEU A 91 8.05 9.50 0.56
CA LEU A 91 7.42 10.71 0.04
C LEU A 91 7.69 11.93 0.93
N ALA A 92 7.69 11.74 2.26
CA ALA A 92 8.03 12.76 3.24
C ALA A 92 9.55 13.02 3.37
N ARG A 93 10.39 12.31 2.62
CA ARG A 93 11.87 12.33 2.72
C ARG A 93 12.40 12.00 4.12
N ASP A 94 11.66 11.18 4.88
CA ASP A 94 12.04 10.69 6.21
C ASP A 94 12.69 9.30 6.10
N ALA A 95 13.97 9.30 5.69
CA ALA A 95 14.73 8.06 5.52
C ALA A 95 14.81 7.19 6.80
N PRO A 96 15.00 7.74 8.01
CA PRO A 96 14.99 6.93 9.23
C PRO A 96 13.68 6.18 9.46
N ARG A 97 12.52 6.83 9.29
CA ARG A 97 11.23 6.16 9.48
C ARG A 97 10.91 5.20 8.34
N ALA A 98 11.26 5.53 7.10
CA ALA A 98 11.13 4.61 5.97
C ALA A 98 11.93 3.33 6.21
N ARG A 99 13.20 3.44 6.61
CA ARG A 99 14.06 2.28 6.92
C ARG A 99 13.50 1.41 8.05
N ARG A 100 12.90 2.02 9.08
CA ARG A 100 12.21 1.27 10.16
C ARG A 100 10.99 0.51 9.65
N ALA A 101 10.22 1.08 8.72
CA ALA A 101 9.09 0.39 8.11
C ALA A 101 9.54 -0.82 7.28
N TYR A 102 10.59 -0.68 6.45
CA TYR A 102 11.20 -1.80 5.73
C TYR A 102 11.71 -2.91 6.67
N ALA A 103 12.40 -2.55 7.75
CA ALA A 103 12.84 -3.53 8.74
C ALA A 103 11.66 -4.24 9.43
N GLY A 104 10.57 -3.52 9.71
CA GLY A 104 9.33 -4.09 10.24
C GLY A 104 8.67 -5.10 9.29
N PHE A 105 8.64 -4.79 7.99
CA PHE A 105 8.18 -5.72 6.96
C PHE A 105 9.00 -7.02 6.98
N LEU A 106 10.33 -6.92 6.86
CA LEU A 106 11.23 -8.08 6.82
C LEU A 106 11.13 -8.95 8.08
N ARG A 107 10.93 -8.33 9.24
CA ARG A 107 10.77 -9.04 10.52
C ARG A 107 9.55 -9.97 10.53
N TYR A 108 8.44 -9.58 9.91
CA TYR A 108 7.18 -10.32 9.98
C TYR A 108 6.82 -11.08 8.70
N GLU A 109 7.52 -10.82 7.60
CA GLU A 109 7.21 -11.36 6.28
C GLU A 109 7.03 -12.88 6.26
N THR A 110 8.00 -13.65 6.77
CA THR A 110 7.92 -15.11 6.75
C THR A 110 6.69 -15.62 7.50
N ALA A 111 6.42 -15.06 8.68
CA ALA A 111 5.28 -15.45 9.51
C ALA A 111 3.93 -15.03 8.89
N GLU A 112 3.86 -13.86 8.26
CA GLU A 112 2.67 -13.40 7.56
C GLU A 112 2.39 -14.20 6.28
N ARG A 113 3.40 -14.48 5.46
CA ARG A 113 3.22 -15.30 4.25
C ARG A 113 2.75 -16.72 4.58
N ALA A 114 3.19 -17.28 5.72
CA ALA A 114 2.71 -18.57 6.21
C ALA A 114 1.21 -18.58 6.56
N ARG A 115 0.58 -17.41 6.80
CA ARG A 115 -0.87 -17.29 7.05
C ARG A 115 -1.72 -17.45 5.79
N ARG A 116 -1.12 -17.44 4.59
CA ARG A 116 -1.79 -17.66 3.30
C ARG A 116 -3.07 -16.82 3.11
N ARG A 117 -2.97 -15.53 3.45
CA ARG A 117 -4.06 -14.58 3.21
C ARG A 117 -4.30 -14.46 1.69
N PRO A 118 -5.55 -14.48 1.19
CA PRO A 118 -5.83 -14.39 -0.25
C PRO A 118 -5.17 -13.19 -0.92
N GLU A 119 -5.23 -12.02 -0.29
CA GLU A 119 -4.65 -10.78 -0.80
C GLU A 119 -3.12 -10.89 -1.03
N TYR A 120 -2.41 -11.70 -0.23
CA TYR A 120 -0.98 -11.92 -0.45
C TYR A 120 -0.68 -12.75 -1.70
N ALA A 121 -1.56 -13.68 -2.06
CA ALA A 121 -1.41 -14.45 -3.29
C ALA A 121 -1.71 -13.57 -4.51
N GLU A 122 -2.76 -12.76 -4.43
CA GLU A 122 -3.15 -11.82 -5.50
C GLU A 122 -2.08 -10.75 -5.76
N HIS A 123 -1.39 -10.32 -4.71
CA HIS A 123 -0.36 -9.27 -4.76
C HIS A 123 1.07 -9.80 -4.60
N GLN A 124 1.32 -11.09 -4.87
CA GLN A 124 2.61 -11.73 -4.63
C GLN A 124 3.77 -10.95 -5.26
N ASN A 125 3.65 -10.55 -6.53
CA ASN A 125 4.70 -9.81 -7.24
C ASN A 125 5.03 -8.47 -6.56
N THR A 126 4.02 -7.77 -6.04
CA THR A 126 4.20 -6.50 -5.33
C THR A 126 4.94 -6.71 -4.00
N ILE A 127 4.59 -7.77 -3.26
CA ILE A 127 5.24 -8.10 -1.99
C ILE A 127 6.69 -8.57 -2.24
N ASP A 128 6.93 -9.36 -3.28
CA ASP A 128 8.26 -9.83 -3.67
C ASP A 128 9.17 -8.67 -4.11
N ALA A 129 8.65 -7.74 -4.92
CA ALA A 129 9.38 -6.52 -5.29
C ALA A 129 9.72 -5.66 -4.05
N PHE A 130 8.77 -5.51 -3.13
CA PHE A 130 8.98 -4.78 -1.89
C PHE A 130 10.02 -5.47 -0.99
N HIS A 131 10.04 -6.80 -0.91
CA HIS A 131 11.06 -7.56 -0.21
C HIS A 131 12.48 -7.26 -0.74
N ALA A 132 12.67 -7.34 -2.05
CA ALA A 132 13.96 -7.06 -2.68
C ALA A 132 14.44 -5.64 -2.36
N GLU A 133 13.53 -4.66 -2.40
CA GLU A 133 13.82 -3.29 -2.01
C GLU A 133 14.14 -3.16 -0.51
N ALA A 134 13.38 -3.83 0.36
CA ALA A 134 13.59 -3.81 1.79
C ALA A 134 14.98 -4.34 2.18
N LEU A 135 15.45 -5.41 1.51
CA LEU A 135 16.82 -5.92 1.69
C LEU A 135 17.85 -4.87 1.29
N ARG A 136 17.67 -4.21 0.14
CA ARG A 136 18.58 -3.16 -0.34
C ARG A 136 18.65 -1.97 0.64
N VAL A 137 17.51 -1.49 1.12
CA VAL A 137 17.42 -0.31 2.01
C VAL A 137 17.92 -0.60 3.43
N THR A 138 17.69 -1.81 3.94
CA THR A 138 18.14 -2.18 5.30
C THR A 138 19.58 -2.65 5.35
N GLY A 139 20.18 -3.02 4.19
CA GLY A 139 21.51 -3.62 4.10
C GLY A 139 21.49 -5.13 4.35
N GLY A 140 20.38 -5.81 4.04
CA GLY A 140 20.20 -7.25 4.14
C GLY A 140 20.07 -7.81 5.57
N LYS A 141 20.00 -6.94 6.59
CA LYS A 141 19.93 -7.35 8.00
C LYS A 141 18.48 -7.27 8.49
N SER A 142 17.77 -8.39 8.40
CA SER A 142 16.62 -8.65 9.28
C SER A 142 17.17 -8.73 10.70
N SER A 143 16.76 -7.80 11.57
CA SER A 143 17.16 -7.80 12.99
C SER A 143 16.46 -8.90 13.77
#